data_AF-A0A914E4M6-F1
#
_entry.id   AF-A0A914E4M6-F1
#
_cell.length_a   1.000
_cell.length_b   1.000
_cell.length_c   1.000
_cell.angle_alpha   90.00
_cell.angle_beta   90.00
_cell.angle_gamma   90.00
#
_symmetry.space_group_name_H-M   'P 1'
#
loop_
_entity.id
_entity.type
_entity.pdbx_description
1 polymer ?
#
loop_
_entity_poly.entity_id
_entity_poly.type
_entity_poly.pdbx_seq_one_letter_code
_entity_poly.pdbx_strand_id
1 'polypeptide(L)'
;MVSPLFEQVAHKDYLDSFFVIGLNFWAISSMLFEHQIAFAIALIKGEAKGFTKDDIENWENKRIKDLQENGHSLKHFHYFEHPSTYNQWGYFEQLSKYTNSPSWIPNVFIKIAMHFFGEWKTQPCEYRKVDYKILDDEEFEYKKI
;
A
#
# COMPACT_ATOMS: atom_id res chain seq x y z
N MET A 1 -9.48 -7.36 13.15
CA MET A 1 -9.32 -7.73 11.74
C MET A 1 -10.60 -7.31 11.05
N VAL A 2 -10.53 -6.51 10.00
CA VAL A 2 -11.69 -6.19 9.16
C VAL A 2 -11.68 -7.21 8.02
N SER A 3 -12.77 -7.96 7.88
CA SER A 3 -12.89 -9.12 6.97
C SER A 3 -14.40 -9.41 6.78
N PRO A 4 -14.82 -10.00 5.64
CA PRO A 4 -13.99 -10.48 4.54
C PRO A 4 -13.70 -9.44 3.45
N LEU A 5 -12.43 -9.26 3.10
CA LEU A 5 -11.97 -8.30 2.09
C LEU A 5 -11.11 -8.96 1.01
N PHE A 6 -11.36 -8.63 -0.25
CA PHE A 6 -10.44 -8.87 -1.36
C PHE A 6 -9.46 -7.69 -1.46
N GLU A 7 -8.16 -8.01 -1.53
CA GLU A 7 -7.06 -7.03 -1.55
C GLU A 7 -7.11 -5.98 -0.43
N GLN A 8 -7.76 -6.29 0.70
CA GLN A 8 -8.00 -5.36 1.81
C GLN A 8 -8.81 -4.11 1.44
N VAL A 9 -9.49 -4.12 0.27
CA VAL A 9 -10.23 -2.96 -0.25
C VAL A 9 -11.72 -3.26 -0.34
N ALA A 10 -12.12 -4.31 -1.07
CA ALA A 10 -13.51 -4.56 -1.40
C ALA A 10 -14.07 -5.74 -0.59
N HIS A 11 -15.30 -5.64 -0.09
CA HIS A 11 -15.94 -6.78 0.56
C HIS A 11 -16.15 -7.91 -0.46
N LYS A 12 -15.75 -9.14 -0.12
CA LYS A 12 -15.72 -10.24 -1.10
C LYS A 12 -17.08 -10.55 -1.75
N ASP A 13 -18.17 -10.38 -0.99
CA ASP A 13 -19.54 -10.63 -1.45
C ASP A 13 -20.21 -9.38 -2.06
N TYR A 14 -19.59 -8.20 -1.92
CA TYR A 14 -20.13 -6.89 -2.36
C TYR A 14 -19.03 -6.09 -3.08
N LEU A 15 -18.37 -6.72 -4.05
CA LEU A 15 -17.16 -6.22 -4.69
C LEU A 15 -17.33 -4.86 -5.39
N ASP A 16 -18.55 -4.50 -5.79
CA ASP A 16 -18.88 -3.30 -6.53
C ASP A 16 -19.55 -2.20 -5.67
N SER A 17 -19.77 -2.47 -4.38
CA SER A 17 -20.67 -1.64 -3.56
C SER A 17 -20.20 -1.42 -2.12
N PHE A 18 -19.33 -2.26 -1.57
CA PHE A 18 -18.74 -2.06 -0.25
C PHE A 18 -17.22 -2.03 -0.33
N PHE A 19 -16.66 -0.84 -0.10
CA PHE A 19 -15.22 -0.60 -0.03
C PHE A 19 -14.79 -0.09 1.34
N VAL A 20 -13.58 -0.45 1.74
CA VAL A 20 -12.85 0.17 2.85
C VAL A 20 -11.50 0.63 2.33
N ILE A 21 -11.18 1.90 2.50
CA ILE A 21 -9.95 2.53 2.02
C ILE A 21 -9.08 2.90 3.20
N GLY A 22 -7.78 2.63 3.12
CA GLY A 22 -6.81 3.04 4.12
C GLY A 22 -6.73 2.15 5.36
N LEU A 23 -7.15 0.89 5.29
CA LEU A 23 -6.97 -0.06 6.38
C LEU A 23 -5.51 -0.41 6.65
N ASN A 24 -4.64 -0.24 5.64
CA ASN A 24 -3.26 -0.69 5.73
C ASN A 24 -2.41 0.22 6.62
N PHE A 25 -1.61 -0.40 7.50
CA PHE A 25 -0.63 0.28 8.33
C PHE A 25 0.75 0.28 7.67
N TRP A 26 1.58 1.28 8.02
CA TRP A 26 2.96 1.41 7.55
C TRP A 26 3.12 1.59 6.02
N ALA A 27 2.22 2.34 5.39
CA ALA A 27 2.31 2.75 3.99
C ALA A 27 2.41 4.27 3.81
N ILE A 28 2.93 4.68 2.65
CA ILE A 28 2.79 6.06 2.17
C ILE A 28 1.34 6.29 1.79
N SER A 29 0.60 7.02 2.63
CA SER A 29 -0.86 7.10 2.57
C SER A 29 -1.39 7.66 1.25
N SER A 30 -0.75 8.67 0.67
CA SER A 30 -1.19 9.24 -0.61
C SER A 30 -1.20 8.21 -1.73
N MET A 31 -0.11 7.46 -1.88
CA MET A 31 0.03 6.40 -2.87
C MET A 31 -0.92 5.24 -2.60
N LEU A 32 -1.06 4.84 -1.33
CA LEU A 32 -2.01 3.81 -0.93
C LEU A 32 -3.44 4.17 -1.36
N PHE A 33 -3.90 5.38 -1.03
CA PHE A 33 -5.27 5.79 -1.32
C PHE A 33 -5.50 5.87 -2.82
N GLU A 34 -4.56 6.39 -3.59
CA GLU A 34 -4.68 6.48 -5.05
C GLU A 34 -4.92 5.11 -5.69
N HIS A 35 -4.11 4.10 -5.33
CA HIS A 35 -4.24 2.75 -5.87
C HIS A 35 -5.52 2.04 -5.40
N GLN A 36 -5.88 2.19 -4.13
CA GLN A 36 -7.10 1.57 -3.58
C GLN A 36 -8.37 2.18 -4.17
N ILE A 37 -8.39 3.51 -4.37
CA ILE A 37 -9.52 4.21 -4.99
C ILE A 37 -9.62 3.85 -6.47
N ALA A 38 -8.50 3.82 -7.20
CA ALA A 38 -8.50 3.37 -8.59
C ALA A 38 -9.06 1.94 -8.71
N PHE A 39 -8.71 1.06 -7.78
CA PHE A 39 -9.23 -0.31 -7.72
C PHE A 39 -10.72 -0.38 -7.44
N ALA A 40 -11.20 0.36 -6.43
CA ALA A 40 -12.62 0.45 -6.14
C ALA A 40 -13.42 0.99 -7.35
N ILE A 41 -12.93 2.04 -8.01
CA ILE A 41 -13.58 2.61 -9.20
C ILE A 41 -13.62 1.59 -10.35
N ALA A 42 -12.53 0.86 -10.59
CA ALA A 42 -12.49 -0.16 -11.63
C ALA A 42 -13.50 -1.30 -11.35
N LEU A 43 -13.66 -1.69 -10.09
CA LEU A 43 -14.67 -2.68 -9.68
C LEU A 43 -16.09 -2.17 -9.91
N ILE A 44 -16.40 -0.93 -9.48
CA ILE A 44 -17.72 -0.29 -9.70
C ILE A 44 -18.10 -0.26 -11.18
N LYS A 45 -17.11 -0.01 -12.07
CA LYS A 45 -17.33 0.07 -13.51
C LYS A 45 -17.33 -1.29 -14.23
N GLY A 46 -17.00 -2.37 -13.54
CA GLY A 46 -16.76 -3.67 -14.17
C GLY A 46 -15.53 -3.69 -15.09
N GLU A 47 -14.61 -2.75 -14.90
CA GLU A 47 -13.37 -2.61 -15.66
C GLU A 47 -12.20 -3.38 -15.04
N ALA A 48 -12.31 -3.74 -13.75
CA ALA A 48 -11.29 -4.49 -13.04
C ALA A 48 -11.12 -5.90 -13.63
N LYS A 49 -9.88 -6.30 -13.91
CA LYS A 49 -9.54 -7.59 -14.57
C LYS A 49 -8.36 -8.26 -13.89
N GLY A 50 -8.00 -9.48 -14.30
CA GLY A 50 -6.76 -10.14 -13.86
C GLY A 50 -6.86 -10.93 -12.56
N PHE A 51 -8.06 -11.16 -12.04
CA PHE A 51 -8.33 -12.07 -10.92
C PHE A 51 -9.51 -12.99 -11.27
N THR A 52 -9.55 -14.14 -10.59
CA THR A 52 -10.63 -15.13 -10.70
C THR A 52 -11.53 -15.11 -9.47
N LYS A 53 -12.67 -15.81 -9.54
CA LYS A 53 -13.51 -16.04 -8.35
C LYS A 53 -12.74 -16.78 -7.25
N ASP A 54 -11.89 -17.73 -7.62
CA ASP A 54 -11.06 -18.46 -6.66
C ASP A 54 -10.07 -17.54 -5.95
N ASP A 55 -9.50 -16.56 -6.67
CA ASP A 55 -8.62 -15.57 -6.07
C ASP A 55 -9.35 -14.75 -5.00
N ILE A 56 -10.57 -14.29 -5.29
CA ILE A 56 -11.40 -13.54 -4.32
C ILE A 56 -11.69 -14.37 -3.08
N GLU A 57 -12.15 -15.61 -3.25
CA GLU A 57 -12.56 -16.48 -2.13
C GLU A 57 -11.37 -16.90 -1.25
N ASN A 58 -10.20 -17.10 -1.85
CA ASN A 58 -9.02 -17.60 -1.15
C ASN A 58 -8.02 -16.52 -0.77
N TRP A 59 -8.23 -15.25 -1.12
CA TRP A 59 -7.27 -14.18 -0.86
C TRP A 59 -6.91 -14.06 0.62
N GLU A 60 -7.90 -13.98 1.52
CA GLU A 60 -7.64 -13.85 2.96
C GLU A 60 -6.96 -15.09 3.53
N ASN A 61 -7.32 -16.29 3.05
CA ASN A 61 -6.67 -17.53 3.47
C ASN A 61 -5.20 -17.57 3.05
N LYS A 62 -4.89 -17.13 1.82
CA LYS A 62 -3.51 -16.98 1.34
C LYS A 62 -2.73 -16.00 2.23
N ARG A 63 -3.33 -14.86 2.58
CA ARG A 63 -2.71 -13.85 3.46
C ARG A 63 -2.52 -14.35 4.90
N ILE A 64 -3.50 -15.03 5.47
CA ILE A 64 -3.40 -15.65 6.81
C ILE A 64 -2.26 -16.66 6.85
N LYS A 65 -2.18 -17.52 5.82
CA LYS A 65 -1.13 -18.52 5.69
C LYS A 65 0.25 -17.88 5.59
N ASP A 66 0.40 -16.86 4.74
CA ASP A 66 1.63 -16.08 4.61
C ASP A 66 2.08 -15.47 5.94
N LEU A 67 1.17 -14.89 6.71
CA LEU A 67 1.49 -14.36 8.05
C LEU A 67 1.98 -15.46 9.00
N GLN A 68 1.29 -16.61 9.01
CA GLN A 68 1.65 -17.74 9.87
C GLN A 68 3.01 -18.34 9.50
N GLU A 69 3.29 -18.51 8.21
CA GLU A 69 4.57 -19.02 7.70
C GLU A 69 5.74 -18.10 8.03
N ASN A 70 5.49 -16.78 8.07
CA ASN A 70 6.48 -15.77 8.46
C ASN A 70 6.52 -15.47 9.98
N GLY A 71 5.77 -16.21 10.80
CA GLY A 71 5.75 -16.04 12.26
C GLY A 71 5.03 -14.77 12.75
N HIS A 72 4.25 -14.12 11.91
CA HIS A 72 3.46 -12.94 12.23
C HIS A 72 2.09 -13.30 12.81
N SER A 73 1.68 -12.60 13.87
CA SER A 73 0.32 -12.75 14.41
C SER A 73 -0.75 -12.12 13.51
N LEU A 74 -2.00 -12.62 13.57
CA LEU A 74 -3.14 -12.12 12.79
C LEU A 74 -3.46 -10.63 12.99
N LYS A 75 -3.02 -9.99 14.08
CA LYS A 75 -3.18 -8.53 14.24
C LYS A 75 -2.43 -7.73 13.16
N HIS A 76 -1.43 -8.34 12.52
CA HIS A 76 -0.65 -7.76 11.42
C HIS A 76 -1.29 -7.98 10.05
N PHE A 77 -2.55 -8.44 9.99
CA PHE A 77 -3.23 -8.75 8.73
C PHE A 77 -3.19 -7.59 7.73
N HIS A 78 -3.48 -6.37 8.22
CA HIS A 78 -3.42 -5.13 7.43
C HIS A 78 -2.09 -4.39 7.53
N TYR A 79 -1.04 -4.97 8.10
CA TYR A 79 0.26 -4.32 8.19
C TYR A 79 1.06 -4.63 6.93
N PHE A 80 1.58 -3.60 6.29
CA PHE A 80 2.79 -3.81 5.49
C PHE A 80 3.96 -4.03 6.44
N GLU A 81 4.87 -4.92 6.06
CA GLU A 81 6.20 -4.90 6.66
C GLU A 81 6.81 -3.51 6.41
N HIS A 82 7.63 -3.01 7.34
CA HIS A 82 8.15 -1.64 7.46
C HIS A 82 8.11 -0.79 6.16
N PRO A 83 7.74 0.52 6.18
CA PRO A 83 7.46 1.31 4.97
C PRO A 83 8.66 1.58 4.04
N SER A 84 9.84 1.06 4.36
CA SER A 84 11.00 1.05 3.47
C SER A 84 11.18 -0.30 2.77
N THR A 85 10.28 -1.26 3.00
CA THR A 85 10.33 -2.60 2.41
C THR A 85 9.56 -2.63 1.11
N TYR A 86 9.97 -3.56 0.24
CA TYR A 86 9.39 -3.82 -1.07
C TYR A 86 7.90 -4.21 -1.06
N ASN A 87 7.34 -4.50 0.12
CA ASN A 87 6.02 -5.11 0.25
C ASN A 87 4.88 -4.15 -0.12
N GLN A 88 4.94 -2.87 0.29
CA GLN A 88 3.91 -1.91 -0.13
C GLN A 88 3.96 -1.63 -1.63
N TRP A 89 5.16 -1.61 -2.23
CA TRP A 89 5.33 -1.38 -3.68
C TRP A 89 4.73 -2.52 -4.49
N GLY A 90 5.00 -3.76 -4.08
CA GLY A 90 4.38 -4.95 -4.70
C GLY A 90 2.85 -4.94 -4.59
N TYR A 91 2.30 -4.45 -3.48
CA TYR A 91 0.85 -4.28 -3.34
C TYR A 91 0.28 -3.23 -4.30
N PHE A 92 0.95 -2.08 -4.46
CA PHE A 92 0.52 -1.06 -5.41
C PHE A 92 0.59 -1.55 -6.87
N GLU A 93 1.65 -2.28 -7.22
CA GLU A 93 1.75 -2.97 -8.51
C GLU A 93 0.62 -3.98 -8.70
N GLN A 94 0.28 -4.74 -7.65
CA GLN A 94 -0.80 -5.71 -7.71
C GLN A 94 -2.15 -5.05 -7.98
N LEU A 95 -2.49 -3.97 -7.27
CA LEU A 95 -3.71 -3.22 -7.52
C LEU A 95 -3.73 -2.63 -8.94
N SER A 96 -2.58 -2.15 -9.43
CA SER A 96 -2.47 -1.55 -10.76
C SER A 96 -2.71 -2.54 -11.90
N LYS A 97 -2.31 -3.81 -11.72
CA LYS A 97 -2.63 -4.90 -12.67
C LYS A 97 -4.13 -5.08 -12.85
N TYR A 98 -4.92 -4.72 -11.83
CA TYR A 98 -6.36 -4.83 -11.88
C TYR A 98 -7.04 -3.63 -12.55
N THR A 99 -6.43 -2.45 -12.56
CA THR A 99 -7.11 -1.19 -12.86
C THR A 99 -6.72 -0.54 -14.18
N ASN A 100 -5.81 -1.14 -14.96
CA ASN A 100 -5.16 -0.49 -16.10
C ASN A 100 -4.55 0.89 -15.75
N SER A 101 -4.39 1.18 -14.45
CA SER A 101 -3.77 2.41 -13.97
C SER A 101 -2.26 2.21 -13.93
N PRO A 102 -1.46 3.29 -14.11
CA PRO A 102 -0.02 3.19 -13.95
C PRO A 102 0.32 2.68 -12.56
N SER A 103 1.14 1.63 -12.48
CA SER A 103 1.78 1.20 -11.23
C SER A 103 2.96 2.08 -10.82
N TRP A 104 3.23 3.10 -11.62
CA TRP A 104 4.44 3.88 -11.52
C TRP A 104 4.35 4.83 -10.34
N ILE A 105 5.28 4.65 -9.42
CA ILE A 105 5.52 5.54 -8.30
C ILE A 105 6.88 6.18 -8.55
N PRO A 106 6.97 7.51 -8.61
CA PRO A 106 8.25 8.19 -8.78
C PRO A 106 9.25 7.73 -7.70
N ASN A 107 10.44 7.32 -8.14
CA ASN A 107 11.50 6.80 -7.26
C ASN A 107 11.88 7.81 -6.17
N VAL A 108 11.73 9.11 -6.43
CA VAL A 108 11.94 10.18 -5.47
C VAL A 108 11.12 10.00 -4.19
N PHE A 109 9.88 9.49 -4.26
CA PHE A 109 9.06 9.24 -3.06
C PHE A 109 9.63 8.12 -2.19
N ILE A 110 10.19 7.08 -2.83
CA ILE A 110 10.88 5.99 -2.13
C ILE A 110 12.12 6.55 -1.41
N LYS A 111 12.93 7.35 -2.12
CA LYS A 111 14.15 7.94 -1.56
C LYS A 111 13.84 8.90 -0.40
N ILE A 112 12.82 9.74 -0.52
CA ILE A 112 12.36 10.64 0.57
C ILE A 112 11.91 9.82 1.78
N ALA A 113 11.10 8.77 1.58
CA ALA A 113 10.66 7.90 2.67
C ALA A 113 11.85 7.25 3.39
N MET A 114 12.81 6.71 2.63
CA MET A 114 14.04 6.12 3.18
C MET A 114 14.84 7.13 4.02
N HIS A 115 15.03 8.35 3.51
CA HIS A 115 15.70 9.42 4.24
C HIS A 115 14.94 9.78 5.53
N PHE A 116 13.62 9.99 5.44
CA PHE A 116 12.77 10.29 6.58
C PHE A 116 12.86 9.22 7.68
N PHE A 117 12.79 7.93 7.33
CA PHE A 117 12.93 6.86 8.33
C PHE A 117 14.34 6.77 8.90
N GLY A 118 15.36 7.12 8.12
CA GLY A 118 16.74 7.25 8.60
C GLY A 118 16.88 8.34 9.67
N GLU A 119 16.36 9.54 9.40
CA GLU A 119 16.35 10.65 10.36
C GLU A 119 15.48 10.32 11.58
N TRP A 120 14.31 9.69 11.40
CA TRP A 120 13.44 9.33 12.51
C TRP A 120 14.10 8.33 13.47
N LYS A 121 14.84 7.35 12.94
CA LYS A 121 15.56 6.36 13.76
C LYS A 121 16.75 6.95 14.50
N THR A 122 17.48 7.88 13.88
CA THR A 122 18.72 8.43 14.45
C THR A 122 18.48 9.68 15.29
N GLN A 123 17.49 10.49 14.94
CA GLN A 123 17.17 11.79 15.54
C GLN A 123 15.65 11.93 15.78
N PRO A 124 15.04 11.12 16.66
CA PRO A 124 13.58 11.04 16.84
C PRO A 124 12.93 12.35 17.32
N CYS A 125 13.70 13.29 17.89
CA CYS A 125 13.20 14.61 18.29
C CYS A 125 13.38 15.69 17.22
N GLU A 126 14.16 15.42 16.17
CA GLU A 126 14.56 16.43 15.18
C GLU A 126 14.25 16.05 13.74
N TYR A 127 13.83 14.82 13.46
CA TYR A 127 13.53 14.32 12.10
C TYR A 127 12.49 15.15 11.34
N ARG A 128 11.68 15.96 12.05
CA ARG A 128 10.70 16.89 11.45
C ARG A 128 11.28 18.26 11.10
N LYS A 129 12.50 18.57 11.54
CA LYS A 129 13.23 19.81 11.22
C LYS A 129 13.97 19.67 9.89
N VAL A 130 13.30 19.10 8.90
CA VAL A 130 13.85 18.86 7.56
C VAL A 130 12.82 19.33 6.54
N ASP A 131 13.22 20.30 5.72
CA ASP A 131 12.45 20.73 4.56
C ASP A 131 12.92 19.92 3.35
N TYR A 132 11.98 19.27 2.66
CA TYR A 132 12.22 18.53 1.43
C TYR A 132 11.72 19.31 0.21
N LYS A 133 12.44 19.21 -0.91
CA LYS A 133 11.99 19.73 -2.20
C LYS A 133 12.31 18.71 -3.29
N ILE A 134 11.25 18.26 -3.98
CA ILE A 134 11.34 17.37 -5.12
C ILE A 134 11.86 18.17 -6.32
N LEU A 135 12.87 17.64 -7.01
CA LEU A 135 13.45 18.27 -8.20
C LEU A 135 12.89 17.63 -9.48
N ASP A 136 12.77 16.30 -9.47
CA ASP A 136 12.18 15.49 -10.53
C ASP A 136 11.72 14.13 -9.97
N ASP A 137 11.38 13.17 -10.84
CA ASP A 137 10.89 11.85 -10.45
C ASP A 137 11.94 10.96 -9.77
N GLU A 138 13.20 11.34 -9.83
CA GLU A 138 14.33 10.61 -9.26
C GLU A 138 14.95 11.34 -8.07
N GLU A 139 15.06 12.66 -8.10
CA GLU A 139 15.91 13.42 -7.20
C GLU A 139 15.15 14.42 -6.31
N PHE A 140 15.65 14.57 -5.09
CA PHE A 140 15.17 15.56 -4.13
C PHE A 140 16.36 16.24 -3.41
N GLU A 141 16.15 17.47 -2.97
CA GLU A 141 17.04 18.15 -2.04
C GLU A 141 16.38 18.30 -0.66
N TYR A 142 17.20 18.36 0.39
CA TYR A 142 16.72 18.60 1.75
C TYR A 142 17.63 19.57 2.51
N LYS A 143 17.04 20.32 3.45
CA LYS A 143 17.78 21.21 4.37
C LYS A 143 17.26 21.03 5.79
N LYS A 144 18.15 21.13 6.79
CA LYS A 144 17.76 21.17 8.21
C LYS A 144 17.33 22.59 8.58
N ILE A 145 16.35 22.72 9.48
CA ILE A 145 15.75 23.99 9.91
C ILE A 145 15.97 24.21 11.41
#